data_AF-A0A1H9IBG5-F1
#
_entry.id   AF-A0A1H9IBG5-F1
#
_cell.length_a   1.000
_cell.length_b   1.000
_cell.length_c   1.000
_cell.angle_alpha   90.00
_cell.angle_beta   90.00
_cell.angle_gamma   90.00
#
_symmetry.space_group_name_H-M   'P 1'
#
loop_
_entity.id
_entity.type
_entity.pdbx_description
1 polymer ?
#
loop_
_entity_poly.entity_id
_entity_poly.type
_entity_poly.pdbx_seq_one_letter_code
_entity_poly.pdbx_strand_id
1 'polypeptide(L)'
;MIELLCGHIAASPSLSYLLGMLRFISRFIGYWFLAGALVAAVMDGAKTIAANSLTLTPLADVAKLVAPTAFDTLHAASAPFWAPLANAVLGCPAWLVLGVVGSLLILIGTLRRRETIGWDAAV
;
A
#
# COMPACT_ATOMS: atom_id res chain seq x y z
N MET A 1 28.71 -8.37 14.25
CA MET A 1 27.91 -9.04 15.32
C MET A 1 26.43 -9.18 14.96
N ILE A 2 25.82 -8.25 14.20
CA ILE A 2 24.41 -8.32 13.75
C ILE A 2 24.17 -9.38 12.65
N GLU A 3 25.10 -9.54 11.71
CA GLU A 3 25.01 -10.55 10.62
C GLU A 3 24.96 -12.01 11.13
N LEU A 4 25.64 -12.31 12.24
CA LEU A 4 25.67 -13.64 12.87
C LEU A 4 24.35 -13.99 13.58
N LEU A 5 23.64 -12.98 14.12
CA LEU A 5 22.29 -13.15 14.66
C LEU A 5 21.26 -13.37 13.55
N CYS A 6 21.43 -12.69 12.40
CA CYS A 6 20.54 -12.81 11.24
C CYS A 6 20.62 -14.20 10.60
N GLY A 7 21.82 -14.78 10.52
CA GLY A 7 22.03 -16.16 10.03
C GLY A 7 21.41 -17.25 10.91
N HIS A 8 21.36 -17.04 12.24
CA HIS A 8 20.77 -18.00 13.17
C HIS A 8 19.23 -17.96 13.20
N ILE A 9 18.63 -16.78 13.03
CA ILE A 9 17.16 -16.61 13.00
C ILE A 9 16.57 -17.13 11.67
N ALA A 10 17.32 -16.98 10.55
CA ALA A 10 16.94 -17.48 9.23
C ALA A 10 16.90 -19.02 9.11
N ALA A 11 17.47 -19.76 10.07
CA ALA A 11 17.50 -21.22 10.09
C ALA A 11 16.29 -21.86 10.79
N SER A 12 15.32 -21.07 11.26
CA SER A 12 14.07 -21.62 11.79
C SER A 12 13.06 -21.83 10.65
N PRO A 13 12.55 -23.06 10.44
CA PRO A 13 11.59 -23.33 9.37
C PRO A 13 10.32 -22.50 9.53
N SER A 14 9.88 -22.23 10.76
CA SER A 14 8.69 -21.43 11.08
C SER A 14 8.76 -19.99 10.56
N LEU A 15 9.93 -19.33 10.65
CA LEU A 15 10.08 -17.94 10.18
C LEU A 15 9.98 -17.85 8.66
N SER A 16 10.51 -18.85 7.95
CA SER A 16 10.42 -18.94 6.49
C SER A 16 8.97 -19.07 6.01
N TYR A 17 8.15 -19.88 6.71
CA TYR A 17 6.71 -20.00 6.43
C TYR A 17 5.95 -18.70 6.70
N LEU A 18 6.22 -18.03 7.84
CA LEU A 18 5.59 -16.75 8.18
C LEU A 18 5.94 -15.66 7.16
N LEU A 19 7.20 -15.60 6.73
CA LEU A 19 7.63 -14.68 5.69
C LEU A 19 6.96 -15.00 4.36
N GLY A 20 6.78 -16.28 4.01
CA GLY A 20 6.01 -16.71 2.84
C GLY A 20 4.53 -16.29 2.90
N MET A 21 3.86 -16.53 4.03
CA MET A 21 2.46 -16.16 4.26
C MET A 21 2.26 -14.64 4.25
N LEU A 22 3.13 -13.88 4.92
CA LEU A 22 3.06 -12.41 4.95
C LEU A 22 3.19 -11.81 3.55
N ARG A 23 4.02 -12.41 2.69
CA ARG A 23 4.16 -11.98 1.29
C ARG A 23 2.88 -12.21 0.49
N PHE A 24 2.23 -13.36 0.68
CA PHE A 24 0.94 -13.63 0.05
C PHE A 24 -0.14 -12.64 0.51
N ILE A 25 -0.25 -12.41 1.82
CA ILE A 25 -1.21 -11.47 2.41
C ILE A 25 -0.96 -10.04 1.91
N SER A 26 0.30 -9.58 1.88
CA SER A 26 0.63 -8.25 1.37
C SER A 26 0.22 -8.04 -0.09
N ARG A 27 0.36 -9.08 -0.94
CA ARG A 27 -0.07 -9.05 -2.34
C ARG A 27 -1.58 -9.03 -2.47
N PHE A 28 -2.27 -9.89 -1.71
CA PHE A 28 -3.72 -9.93 -1.71
C PHE A 28 -4.32 -8.57 -1.34
N ILE A 29 -3.86 -7.99 -0.22
CA ILE A 29 -4.28 -6.66 0.22
C ILE A 29 -3.91 -5.59 -0.83
N GLY A 30 -2.71 -5.66 -1.41
CA GLY A 30 -2.26 -4.73 -2.46
C GLY A 30 -3.19 -4.71 -3.67
N TYR A 31 -3.64 -5.87 -4.15
CA TYR A 31 -4.60 -5.96 -5.26
C TYR A 31 -5.97 -5.39 -4.91
N TRP A 32 -6.47 -5.59 -3.68
CA TRP A 32 -7.72 -4.96 -3.23
C TRP A 32 -7.64 -3.44 -3.23
N PHE A 33 -6.52 -2.88 -2.76
CA PHE A 33 -6.27 -1.43 -2.82
C PHE A 33 -6.20 -0.93 -4.27
N LEU A 34 -5.53 -1.67 -5.15
CA LEU A 34 -5.44 -1.32 -6.57
C LEU A 34 -6.81 -1.38 -7.27
N ALA A 35 -7.64 -2.38 -6.94
CA ALA A 35 -9.00 -2.48 -7.44
C ALA A 35 -9.87 -1.30 -6.95
N GLY A 36 -9.78 -0.96 -5.66
CA GLY A 36 -10.45 0.22 -5.11
C GLY A 36 -10.01 1.53 -5.78
N ALA A 37 -8.71 1.67 -6.06
CA ALA A 37 -8.17 2.81 -6.81
C ALA A 37 -8.79 2.93 -8.21
N LEU A 38 -8.90 1.81 -8.93
CA LEU A 38 -9.51 1.77 -10.26
C LEU A 38 -10.99 2.18 -10.22
N VAL A 39 -11.76 1.66 -9.26
CA VAL A 39 -13.18 2.02 -9.08
C VAL A 39 -13.32 3.52 -8.78
N ALA A 40 -12.50 4.06 -7.89
CA ALA A 40 -12.49 5.49 -7.58
C ALA A 40 -12.14 6.35 -8.80
N ALA A 41 -11.19 5.92 -9.63
CA ALA A 41 -10.83 6.61 -10.87
C ALA A 41 -11.98 6.62 -11.88
N VAL A 42 -12.70 5.50 -12.03
CA VAL A 42 -13.87 5.40 -12.91
C VAL A 42 -15.00 6.31 -12.41
N MET A 43 -15.25 6.35 -11.11
CA MET A 43 -16.27 7.22 -10.51
C MET A 43 -15.96 8.70 -10.73
N ASP A 44 -14.71 9.12 -10.53
CA ASP A 44 -14.27 10.49 -10.80
C ASP A 44 -14.33 10.83 -12.31
N GLY A 45 -14.04 9.86 -13.18
CA GLY A 45 -14.22 9.99 -14.62
C GLY A 45 -15.69 10.21 -15.01
N ALA A 46 -16.60 9.40 -14.48
CA ALA A 46 -18.03 9.52 -14.73
C ALA A 46 -18.60 10.86 -14.23
N LYS A 47 -18.19 11.31 -13.03
CA LYS A 47 -18.56 12.62 -12.49
C LYS A 47 -18.06 13.77 -13.36
N THR A 48 -16.84 13.67 -13.87
CA THR A 48 -16.24 14.71 -14.73
C THR A 48 -17.00 14.85 -16.05
N ILE A 49 -17.41 13.73 -16.66
CA ILE A 49 -18.21 13.73 -17.89
C ILE A 49 -19.60 14.31 -17.63
N ALA A 50 -20.24 13.94 -16.51
CA ALA A 50 -21.57 14.41 -16.15
C ALA A 50 -21.62 15.91 -15.80
N ALA A 51 -20.57 16.42 -15.13
CA ALA A 51 -20.50 17.81 -14.69
C ALA A 51 -19.92 18.77 -15.75
N ASN A 52 -19.37 18.25 -16.86
CA ASN A 52 -18.58 19.01 -17.83
C ASN A 52 -17.46 19.84 -17.19
N SER A 53 -17.00 19.42 -16.01
CA SER A 53 -15.96 20.05 -15.20
C SER A 53 -15.14 18.96 -14.52
N LEU A 54 -13.83 19.14 -14.40
CA LEU A 54 -12.95 18.20 -13.73
C LEU A 54 -13.30 18.11 -12.24
N THR A 55 -14.02 17.06 -11.85
CA THR A 55 -14.48 16.84 -10.47
C THR A 55 -13.77 15.61 -9.92
N LEU A 56 -12.71 15.85 -9.17
CA LEU A 56 -11.94 14.81 -8.48
C LEU A 56 -12.38 14.74 -7.01
N THR A 57 -12.56 13.52 -6.50
CA THR A 57 -12.97 13.33 -5.10
C THR A 57 -11.72 13.26 -4.21
N PRO A 58 -11.52 14.20 -3.27
CA PRO A 58 -10.40 14.16 -2.33
C PRO A 58 -10.46 12.91 -1.44
N LEU A 59 -9.29 12.36 -1.08
CA LEU A 59 -9.22 11.22 -0.17
C LEU A 59 -9.84 11.52 1.20
N ALA A 60 -9.72 12.75 1.69
CA ALA A 60 -10.32 13.20 2.94
C ALA A 60 -11.84 12.95 3.00
N ASP A 61 -12.54 13.23 1.91
CA ASP A 61 -14.00 13.11 1.87
C ASP A 61 -14.43 11.64 1.86
N VAL A 62 -13.69 10.80 1.15
CA VAL A 62 -13.90 9.34 1.16
C VAL A 62 -13.62 8.77 2.55
N ALA A 63 -12.53 9.20 3.21
CA ALA A 63 -12.16 8.73 4.53
C ALA A 63 -13.18 9.15 5.61
N LYS A 64 -13.65 10.40 5.56
CA LYS A 64 -14.71 10.89 6.45
C LYS A 64 -16.04 10.16 6.24
N LEU A 65 -16.37 9.80 5.00
CA LEU A 65 -17.60 9.07 4.68
C LEU A 65 -17.57 7.63 5.24
N VAL A 66 -16.42 6.97 5.15
CA VAL A 66 -16.28 5.56 5.57
C VAL A 66 -16.10 5.44 7.09
N ALA A 67 -15.29 6.31 7.70
CA ALA A 67 -14.91 6.18 9.11
C ALA A 67 -14.71 7.56 9.76
N PRO A 68 -15.80 8.29 10.07
CA PRO A 68 -15.71 9.68 10.55
C PRO A 68 -14.99 9.79 11.90
N THR A 69 -15.30 8.91 12.85
CA THR A 69 -14.68 8.91 14.19
C THR A 69 -13.20 8.54 14.17
N ALA A 70 -12.81 7.60 13.32
CA ALA A 70 -11.41 7.22 13.13
C ALA A 70 -10.63 8.34 12.43
N PHE A 71 -11.25 9.06 11.50
CA PHE A 71 -10.63 10.20 10.82
C PHE A 71 -10.28 11.31 11.81
N ASP A 72 -11.24 11.74 12.63
CA ASP A 72 -11.03 12.85 13.57
C ASP A 72 -9.99 12.50 14.64
N THR A 73 -10.00 11.26 15.15
CA THR A 73 -9.02 10.81 16.14
C THR A 73 -7.61 10.72 15.58
N LEU A 74 -7.43 10.15 14.38
CA LEU A 74 -6.13 10.07 13.73
C LEU A 74 -5.61 11.45 13.29
N HIS A 75 -6.51 12.33 12.86
CA HIS A 75 -6.16 13.70 12.49
C HIS A 75 -5.71 14.52 13.70
N ALA A 76 -6.43 14.42 14.83
CA ALA A 76 -6.08 15.09 16.08
C ALA A 76 -4.80 14.52 16.72
N ALA A 77 -4.52 13.23 16.54
CA ALA A 77 -3.31 12.58 17.04
C ALA A 77 -2.08 12.81 16.15
N SER A 78 -2.22 13.46 14.99
CA SER A 78 -1.11 13.68 14.07
C SER A 78 -0.12 14.70 14.65
N ALA A 79 1.17 14.32 14.70
CA ALA A 79 2.20 15.21 15.21
C ALA A 79 2.34 16.45 14.31
N PRO A 80 2.66 17.64 14.85
CA PRO A 80 2.69 18.90 14.09
C PRO A 80 3.62 18.86 12.85
N PHE A 81 4.71 18.10 12.94
CA PHE A 81 5.66 17.90 11.84
C PHE A 81 5.08 17.05 10.70
N TRP A 82 4.23 16.08 11.01
CA TRP A 82 3.60 15.19 10.02
C TRP A 82 2.25 15.72 9.50
N ALA A 83 1.60 16.63 10.23
CA ALA A 83 0.34 17.27 9.86
C ALA A 83 0.31 17.88 8.44
N PRO A 84 1.31 18.67 7.97
CA PRO A 84 1.27 19.24 6.63
C PRO A 84 1.36 18.18 5.53
N LEU A 85 2.16 17.12 5.74
CA LEU A 85 2.26 16.01 4.80
C LEU A 85 0.96 15.20 4.76
N ALA A 86 0.37 14.92 5.91
CA ALA A 86 -0.91 14.23 6.01
C ALA A 86 -2.01 15.02 5.27
N ASN A 87 -2.07 16.34 5.46
CA ASN A 87 -3.03 17.20 4.77
C ASN A 87 -2.82 17.25 3.25
N ALA A 88 -1.56 17.29 2.80
CA ALA A 88 -1.24 17.23 1.37
C ALA A 88 -1.72 15.91 0.74
N VAL A 89 -1.51 14.77 1.41
CA VAL A 89 -1.98 13.46 0.93
C VAL A 89 -3.51 13.36 0.98
N LEU A 90 -4.14 13.91 2.02
CA LEU A 90 -5.60 13.92 2.17
C LEU A 90 -6.31 14.80 1.12
N GLY A 91 -5.64 15.84 0.63
CA GLY A 91 -6.12 16.69 -0.48
C GLY A 91 -5.93 16.08 -1.87
N CYS A 92 -5.12 15.02 -1.99
CA CYS A 92 -4.95 14.32 -3.27
C CYS A 92 -6.19 13.47 -3.62
N PRO A 93 -6.45 13.25 -4.92
CA PRO A 93 -7.54 12.40 -5.36
C PRO A 93 -7.40 10.98 -4.82
N ALA A 94 -8.51 10.42 -4.32
CA ALA A 94 -8.52 9.13 -3.62
C ALA A 94 -7.94 7.99 -4.46
N TRP A 95 -8.21 7.97 -5.77
CA TRP A 95 -7.71 6.95 -6.68
C TRP A 95 -6.18 6.96 -6.81
N LEU A 96 -5.56 8.14 -6.80
CA LEU A 96 -4.11 8.27 -6.94
C LEU A 96 -3.42 7.75 -5.69
N VAL A 97 -3.92 8.12 -4.50
CA VAL A 97 -3.35 7.65 -3.23
C VAL A 97 -3.53 6.14 -3.08
N LEU A 98 -4.73 5.61 -3.32
CA LEU A 98 -4.99 4.16 -3.26
C LEU A 98 -4.12 3.39 -4.25
N GLY A 99 -3.95 3.91 -5.48
CA GLY A 99 -3.14 3.28 -6.52
C GLY A 99 -1.66 3.24 -6.17
N VAL A 100 -1.12 4.33 -5.61
CA VAL A 100 0.27 4.41 -5.14
C VAL A 100 0.49 3.48 -3.96
N VAL A 101 -0.38 3.51 -2.95
CA VAL A 101 -0.26 2.66 -1.75
C VAL A 101 -0.39 1.18 -2.12
N GLY A 102 -1.37 0.80 -2.94
CA GLY A 102 -1.53 -0.57 -3.42
C GLY A 102 -0.32 -1.06 -4.20
N SER A 103 0.23 -0.21 -5.09
CA SER A 103 1.43 -0.53 -5.87
C SER A 103 2.67 -0.71 -4.99
N LEU A 104 2.86 0.16 -3.99
CA LEU A 104 3.94 0.03 -3.01
C LEU A 104 3.84 -1.28 -2.21
N LEU A 105 2.64 -1.68 -1.80
CA LEU A 105 2.41 -2.95 -1.10
C LEU A 105 2.84 -4.16 -1.95
N ILE A 106 2.51 -4.15 -3.24
CA ILE A 106 2.89 -5.19 -4.19
C ILE A 106 4.42 -5.21 -4.41
N LEU A 107 5.04 -4.03 -4.53
CA LEU A 107 6.49 -3.89 -4.70
C LEU A 107 7.27 -4.44 -3.48
N ILE A 108 6.85 -4.10 -2.26
CA ILE A 108 7.47 -4.62 -1.03
C ILE A 108 7.36 -6.16 -0.99
N GLY A 109 6.24 -6.74 -1.41
CA GLY A 109 6.05 -8.19 -1.47
C GLY A 109 6.86 -8.91 -2.57
N THR A 110 7.36 -8.19 -3.59
CA THR A 110 8.07 -8.76 -4.74
C THR A 110 9.60 -8.73 -4.64
N LEU A 111 10.18 -7.85 -3.82
CA LEU A 111 11.62 -7.52 -3.81
C LEU A 111 12.60 -8.67 -3.44
N ARG A 112 12.16 -9.90 -3.22
CA ARG A 112 13.02 -10.99 -2.75
C ARG A 112 12.75 -12.31 -3.45
N ARG A 113 13.15 -12.38 -4.72
CA ARG A 113 13.55 -13.62 -5.41
C ARG A 113 14.83 -13.30 -6.19
N ARG A 114 15.99 -13.57 -5.56
CA ARG A 114 17.19 -13.92 -6.32
C ARG A 114 17.21 -15.43 -6.30
N GLU A 115 16.60 -16.05 -7.31
CA GLU A 115 16.96 -17.43 -7.62
C GLU A 115 18.44 -17.36 -7.97
N THR A 116 19.32 -17.83 -7.09
CA THR A 116 20.62 -18.30 -7.53
C THR A 116 20.33 -19.47 -8.45
N ILE A 117 20.33 -19.21 -9.76
CA ILE A 117 20.32 -20.21 -10.81
C ILE A 117 21.57 -21.06 -10.56
N GLY A 118 21.39 -22.21 -9.90
CA GLY A 118 22.43 -23.20 -9.69
C GLY A 118 22.83 -23.75 -11.05
N TRP A 119 23.98 -23.29 -11.54
CA TRP A 119 24.61 -23.85 -12.73
C TRP A 119 25.28 -25.15 -12.31
N ASP A 120 24.49 -26.24 -12.32
CA ASP A 120 24.99 -27.61 -12.24
C ASP A 120 25.64 -28.04 -13.59
N ALA A 121 26.36 -27.13 -14.26
CA ALA A 121 27.12 -27.42 -15.47
C ALA A 121 28.53 -27.90 -15.09
N ALA A 122 28.59 -28.98 -14.31
CA ALA A 122 29.75 -29.86 -14.24
C ALA A 122 29.56 -30.95 -15.30
N VAL A 123 29.95 -30.64 -16.54
CA VAL A 123 30.08 -31.61 -17.64
C VAL A 123 31.41 -31.36 -18.33
#